data_AF-A0A4R0QXD5-F1
#
_entry.id   AF-A0A4R0QXD5-F1
#
_cell.length_a   1.000
_cell.length_b   1.000
_cell.length_c   1.000
_cell.angle_alpha   90.00
_cell.angle_beta   90.00
_cell.angle_gamma   90.00
#
_symmetry.space_group_name_H-M   'P 1'
#
loop_
_entity.id
_entity.type
_entity.pdbx_description
1 polymer ?
#
loop_
_entity_poly.entity_id
_entity_poly.type
_entity_poly.pdbx_seq_one_letter_code
_entity_poly.pdbx_strand_id
1 'polypeptide(L)'
;MHARHAMNSTNHKSLKKIISAIAALSMTLTVVVLLNPLHAYAAGTAIASTISGTVSATGSSASVTGQSLEVKTVLTEQPVAGDYVEYVFKNVATTTLDNSDIKAEDGSVIGKLQVVSAVVPEVNKQSSGDPNRQQNTTLESWQGVVRAVFNSEIDRHGPGTTYTFASRGVSMPVVWSNHDYVLQQSITAVNGTGSIENTVNITRTIPATVSAGVGIIGTISFDSGQNMSTNTSLTIVPQKDLTAGDQVTINLSDASGIEFITNRVSTEPVTQTISRQVTPATPVNGNGAYIMTSPTVTLRVSNVTENSITVTVVSGTVPQLRTAVLTLGSNVIQLTQNNFTNNNRNFTVPQTTQTIAGQSVPANNLYTVQGSVVIAGAVSNTTYYDFDEPNTVIRPRTIGKQPGFEIPGYKFMGYDTLPNGDIRNNYHKIMTRFEDEAGNSLAASVEGTVDQKDIAGYKYISTHEDTTNGDTVHVYHKLGTVTETKTITRTIHYVDKVTGATIKSDVTIPVTISRTNTVDTVTGDVETEGTWSTGSWDAVTIPNITNYVSPTEAPEGSGGSNCNSRY
;
A
#
# COMPACT_ATOMS: atom_id res chain seq x y z
N MET A 1 0.44 -27.01 -50.97
CA MET A 1 0.23 -28.48 -51.03
C MET A 1 0.78 -29.05 -49.73
N HIS A 2 -0.11 -29.54 -48.85
CA HIS A 2 0.08 -30.45 -47.70
C HIS A 2 1.26 -30.22 -46.70
N ALA A 3 1.13 -30.30 -45.38
CA ALA A 3 0.03 -30.53 -44.45
C ALA A 3 0.53 -30.25 -43.01
N ARG A 4 -0.43 -30.14 -42.09
CA ARG A 4 -0.36 -29.84 -40.66
C ARG A 4 0.49 -30.83 -39.83
N HIS A 5 1.10 -30.32 -38.75
CA HIS A 5 1.05 -30.87 -37.37
C HIS A 5 1.68 -29.82 -36.43
N ALA A 6 0.91 -28.93 -35.81
CA ALA A 6 0.19 -29.11 -34.53
C ALA A 6 1.15 -29.27 -33.33
N MET A 7 1.28 -28.16 -32.61
CA MET A 7 1.90 -27.96 -31.30
C MET A 7 1.59 -29.07 -30.30
N ASN A 8 2.62 -29.55 -29.61
CA ASN A 8 2.47 -30.29 -28.37
C ASN A 8 3.71 -30.11 -27.48
N SER A 9 3.62 -29.27 -26.44
CA SER A 9 4.37 -29.46 -25.19
C SER A 9 3.69 -28.68 -24.05
N THR A 10 2.52 -29.18 -23.67
CA THR A 10 1.77 -28.69 -22.51
C THR A 10 2.41 -29.24 -21.24
N ASN A 11 2.89 -28.32 -20.39
CA ASN A 11 2.93 -28.40 -18.92
C ASN A 11 3.67 -29.58 -18.25
N HIS A 12 4.99 -29.45 -18.09
CA HIS A 12 5.70 -29.94 -16.89
C HIS A 12 6.08 -28.75 -16.00
N LYS A 13 5.13 -28.24 -15.21
CA LYS A 13 5.44 -27.32 -14.09
C LYS A 13 5.94 -28.13 -12.91
N SER A 14 7.26 -28.35 -12.85
CA SER A 14 7.96 -28.66 -11.61
C SER A 14 8.12 -27.36 -10.81
N LEU A 15 7.14 -27.00 -9.97
CA LEU A 15 7.32 -25.94 -8.97
C LEU A 15 7.79 -26.55 -7.66
N LYS A 16 9.11 -26.72 -7.53
CA LYS A 16 9.78 -26.77 -6.21
C LYS A 16 9.72 -25.35 -5.64
N LYS A 17 8.71 -25.06 -4.82
CA LYS A 17 8.70 -23.88 -3.95
C LYS A 17 9.67 -24.15 -2.78
N ILE A 18 10.83 -23.51 -2.81
CA ILE A 18 11.66 -23.29 -1.63
C ILE A 18 11.10 -22.03 -0.98
N ILE A 19 10.43 -22.18 0.17
CA ILE A 19 10.02 -21.08 1.05
C ILE A 19 10.59 -21.41 2.43
N SER A 20 11.52 -20.58 2.89
CA SER A 20 12.01 -20.45 4.27
C SER A 20 12.13 -18.94 4.52
N ALA A 21 11.81 -18.33 5.66
CA ALA A 21 11.16 -18.74 6.89
C ALA A 21 10.83 -17.43 7.64
N ILE A 22 9.56 -17.21 8.01
CA ILE A 22 9.19 -16.39 9.16
C ILE A 22 8.10 -17.20 9.87
N ALA A 23 8.51 -17.90 10.91
CA ALA A 23 7.61 -18.66 11.77
C ALA A 23 6.81 -17.67 12.64
N ALA A 24 5.81 -17.03 12.06
CA ALA A 24 4.65 -16.63 12.84
C ALA A 24 3.95 -17.94 13.22
N LEU A 25 4.01 -18.31 14.49
CA LEU A 25 3.23 -19.40 15.04
C LEU A 25 1.76 -18.95 15.09
N SER A 26 1.14 -18.72 13.92
CA SER A 26 -0.31 -18.67 13.79
C SER A 26 -0.79 -20.11 13.94
N MET A 27 -1.03 -20.52 15.19
CA MET A 27 -1.99 -21.59 15.44
C MET A 27 -3.37 -21.07 14.99
N THR A 28 -3.61 -21.03 13.69
CA THR A 28 -4.96 -21.23 13.16
C THR A 28 -5.33 -22.64 13.56
N LEU A 29 -5.87 -22.77 14.77
CA LEU A 29 -6.63 -23.94 15.17
C LEU A 29 -7.83 -23.97 14.21
N THR A 30 -7.65 -24.68 13.10
CA THR A 30 -8.77 -25.06 12.25
C THR A 30 -9.54 -26.07 13.09
N VAL A 31 -10.44 -25.57 13.92
CA VAL A 31 -11.45 -26.41 14.56
C VAL A 31 -12.31 -26.88 13.40
N VAL A 32 -12.00 -28.06 12.89
CA VAL A 32 -12.95 -28.82 12.08
C VAL A 32 -14.11 -29.08 13.03
N VAL A 33 -15.16 -28.25 12.94
CA VAL A 33 -16.48 -28.65 13.41
C VAL A 33 -16.85 -29.80 12.49
N LEU A 34 -16.48 -31.02 12.88
CA LEU A 34 -17.11 -32.21 12.37
C LEU A 34 -18.57 -32.11 12.84
N LEU A 35 -19.40 -31.47 12.03
CA LEU A 35 -20.82 -31.81 11.95
C LEU A 35 -20.84 -33.26 11.48
N ASN A 36 -20.66 -34.18 12.42
CA ASN A 36 -20.96 -35.57 12.17
C ASN A 36 -22.40 -35.62 11.66
N PRO A 37 -22.69 -36.42 10.61
CA PRO A 37 -24.07 -36.64 10.18
C PRO A 37 -24.89 -37.04 11.40
N LEU A 38 -26.15 -36.58 11.46
CA LEU A 38 -27.12 -37.00 12.47
C LEU A 38 -27.12 -38.54 12.51
N HIS A 39 -26.36 -39.13 13.43
CA HIS A 39 -26.57 -40.50 13.84
C HIS A 39 -27.92 -40.47 14.54
N ALA A 40 -28.89 -41.22 14.02
CA ALA A 40 -30.16 -41.42 14.70
C ALA A 40 -29.86 -41.85 16.14
N TYR A 41 -30.16 -40.97 17.10
CA TYR A 41 -29.95 -41.26 18.52
C TYR A 41 -30.78 -42.50 18.86
N ALA A 42 -30.14 -43.51 19.47
CA ALA A 42 -30.82 -44.73 19.86
C ALA A 42 -32.06 -44.41 20.72
N ALA A 43 -33.18 -45.05 20.42
CA ALA A 43 -34.47 -44.85 21.07
C ALA A 43 -34.61 -45.62 22.41
N GLY A 44 -33.53 -46.21 22.92
CA GLY A 44 -33.53 -46.93 24.20
C GLY A 44 -33.51 -46.00 25.41
N THR A 45 -33.61 -46.58 26.60
CA THR A 45 -33.73 -45.84 27.86
C THR A 45 -32.36 -45.69 28.51
N ALA A 46 -32.15 -44.60 29.25
CA ALA A 46 -30.94 -44.43 30.04
C ALA A 46 -30.97 -45.33 31.28
N ILE A 47 -29.89 -46.09 31.53
CA ILE A 47 -29.80 -47.08 32.60
C ILE A 47 -28.98 -46.55 33.78
N ALA A 48 -29.40 -46.90 34.99
CA ALA A 48 -28.61 -46.62 36.18
C ALA A 48 -27.31 -47.44 36.29
N SER A 49 -26.27 -46.78 36.76
CA SER A 49 -24.94 -47.40 36.86
C SER A 49 -24.12 -46.81 38.00
N THR A 50 -23.05 -47.51 38.36
CA THR A 50 -22.01 -46.98 39.24
C THR A 50 -20.70 -46.93 38.48
N ILE A 51 -19.98 -45.80 38.56
CA ILE A 51 -18.71 -45.63 37.87
C ILE A 51 -17.54 -45.45 38.84
N SER A 52 -16.36 -45.89 38.41
CA SER A 52 -15.08 -45.70 39.08
C SER A 52 -13.96 -45.70 38.04
N GLY A 53 -12.76 -45.25 38.39
CA GLY A 53 -11.66 -45.24 37.45
C GLY A 53 -10.62 -44.17 37.75
N THR A 54 -9.88 -43.78 36.71
CA THR A 54 -8.82 -42.79 36.81
C THR A 54 -8.83 -41.83 35.63
N VAL A 55 -8.37 -40.61 35.87
CA VAL A 55 -7.99 -39.67 34.83
C VAL A 55 -6.71 -38.97 35.24
N SER A 56 -5.76 -38.83 34.31
CA SER A 56 -4.50 -38.13 34.52
C SER A 56 -4.13 -37.35 33.28
N ALA A 57 -3.46 -36.21 33.47
CA ALA A 57 -2.94 -35.39 32.38
C ALA A 57 -1.91 -34.39 32.90
N THR A 58 -1.16 -33.77 31.99
CA THR A 58 -0.20 -32.72 32.30
C THR A 58 -0.69 -31.39 31.76
N GLY A 59 -0.67 -30.35 32.59
CA GLY A 59 -1.10 -29.00 32.23
C GLY A 59 0.05 -28.09 31.83
N SER A 60 -0.25 -27.16 30.94
CA SER A 60 0.62 -26.04 30.56
C SER A 60 -0.26 -24.84 30.22
N SER A 61 0.33 -23.66 30.12
CA SER A 61 -0.37 -22.42 29.76
C SER A 61 -1.08 -22.43 28.40
N ALA A 62 -0.75 -23.37 27.52
CA ALA A 62 -1.34 -23.47 26.18
C ALA A 62 -2.35 -24.63 26.03
N SER A 63 -2.17 -25.71 26.79
CA SER A 63 -2.96 -26.94 26.64
C SER A 63 -2.79 -27.91 27.80
N VAL A 64 -3.72 -28.85 27.90
CA VAL A 64 -3.54 -30.11 28.62
C VAL A 64 -3.10 -31.18 27.63
N THR A 65 -2.03 -31.92 27.94
CA THR A 65 -1.46 -32.97 27.09
C THR A 65 -1.29 -34.28 27.84
N GLY A 66 -1.10 -35.36 27.09
CA GLY A 66 -0.86 -36.69 27.66
C GLY A 66 -2.05 -37.24 28.45
N GLN A 67 -3.26 -36.76 28.18
CA GLN A 67 -4.44 -37.19 28.92
C GLN A 67 -4.66 -38.69 28.74
N SER A 68 -4.82 -39.37 29.87
CA SER A 68 -5.16 -40.78 29.95
C SER A 68 -6.35 -40.93 30.88
N LEU A 69 -7.35 -41.71 30.48
CA LEU A 69 -8.49 -42.05 31.32
C LEU A 69 -8.78 -43.54 31.24
N GLU A 70 -9.35 -44.06 32.32
CA GLU A 70 -9.95 -45.39 32.39
C GLU A 70 -11.24 -45.27 33.19
N VAL A 71 -12.35 -45.73 32.62
CA VAL A 71 -13.66 -45.73 33.27
C VAL A 71 -14.14 -47.17 33.34
N LYS A 72 -14.43 -47.61 34.56
CA LYS A 72 -15.12 -48.87 34.87
C LYS A 72 -16.55 -48.55 35.24
N THR A 73 -17.49 -49.20 34.57
CA THR A 73 -18.92 -49.02 34.79
C THR A 73 -19.55 -50.35 35.20
N VAL A 74 -20.38 -50.31 36.23
CA VAL A 74 -21.20 -51.43 36.70
C VAL A 74 -22.67 -51.05 36.54
N LEU A 75 -23.43 -51.85 35.80
CA LEU A 75 -24.86 -51.64 35.61
C LEU A 75 -25.64 -52.03 36.86
N THR A 76 -26.58 -51.20 37.31
CA THR A 76 -27.38 -51.49 38.52
C THR A 76 -28.77 -52.01 38.22
N GLU A 77 -29.20 -51.93 36.97
CA GLU A 77 -30.51 -52.37 36.48
C GLU A 77 -30.34 -53.36 35.32
N GLN A 78 -31.41 -54.04 34.94
CA GLN A 78 -31.40 -55.00 33.83
C GLN A 78 -31.29 -54.24 32.50
N PRO A 79 -30.20 -54.43 31.73
CA PRO A 79 -30.08 -53.78 30.43
C PRO A 79 -30.79 -54.54 29.33
N VAL A 80 -31.26 -53.79 28.33
CA VAL A 80 -31.69 -54.35 27.04
C VAL A 80 -31.05 -53.63 25.85
N ALA A 81 -31.08 -54.27 24.68
CA ALA A 81 -30.55 -53.72 23.45
C ALA A 81 -31.12 -52.32 23.12
N GLY A 82 -30.23 -51.39 22.78
CA GLY A 82 -30.57 -50.00 22.47
C GLY A 82 -30.57 -49.06 23.68
N ASP A 83 -30.64 -49.58 24.90
CA ASP A 83 -30.43 -48.79 26.11
C ASP A 83 -28.99 -48.25 26.18
N TYR A 84 -28.76 -47.28 27.06
CA TYR A 84 -27.45 -46.66 27.18
C TYR A 84 -27.12 -46.17 28.59
N VAL A 85 -25.82 -46.03 28.87
CA VAL A 85 -25.31 -45.22 29.98
C VAL A 85 -24.77 -43.90 29.43
N GLU A 86 -25.24 -42.78 29.96
CA GLU A 86 -24.77 -41.45 29.58
C GLU A 86 -23.77 -40.89 30.59
N TYR A 87 -22.67 -40.38 30.07
CA TYR A 87 -21.55 -39.83 30.83
C TYR A 87 -21.36 -38.36 30.49
N VAL A 88 -21.15 -37.53 31.51
CA VAL A 88 -20.76 -36.12 31.37
C VAL A 88 -19.30 -35.98 31.75
N PHE A 89 -18.53 -35.42 30.82
CA PHE A 89 -17.11 -35.13 30.94
C PHE A 89 -16.92 -33.62 31.07
N LYS A 90 -16.28 -33.18 32.15
CA LYS A 90 -15.88 -31.79 32.38
C LYS A 90 -14.36 -31.71 32.40
N ASN A 91 -13.79 -30.87 31.55
CA ASN A 91 -12.34 -30.69 31.39
C ASN A 91 -11.59 -32.00 31.11
N VAL A 92 -12.25 -32.92 30.42
CA VAL A 92 -11.70 -34.20 29.96
C VAL A 92 -12.09 -34.38 28.51
N ALA A 93 -11.12 -34.68 27.65
CA ALA A 93 -11.33 -34.77 26.21
C ALA A 93 -11.96 -36.11 25.86
N THR A 94 -12.92 -36.08 24.94
CA THR A 94 -13.73 -37.25 24.57
C THR A 94 -13.53 -37.68 23.11
N THR A 95 -12.73 -36.95 22.33
CA THR A 95 -12.66 -37.09 20.86
C THR A 95 -12.23 -38.46 20.36
N THR A 96 -11.45 -39.21 21.14
CA THR A 96 -10.96 -40.54 20.73
C THR A 96 -11.87 -41.67 21.19
N LEU A 97 -12.95 -41.38 21.92
CA LEU A 97 -13.82 -42.42 22.48
C LEU A 97 -14.88 -42.88 21.47
N ASP A 98 -15.20 -42.08 20.47
CA ASP A 98 -16.31 -42.36 19.56
C ASP A 98 -16.14 -43.69 18.81
N ASN A 99 -17.23 -44.45 18.69
CA ASN A 99 -17.31 -45.75 18.02
C ASN A 99 -16.44 -46.88 18.63
N SER A 100 -15.83 -46.65 19.80
CA SER A 100 -15.04 -47.67 20.52
C SER A 100 -15.95 -48.77 21.06
N ASP A 101 -15.52 -50.03 20.93
CA ASP A 101 -16.25 -51.17 21.51
C ASP A 101 -16.22 -51.11 23.04
N ILE A 102 -17.37 -51.40 23.67
CA ILE A 102 -17.42 -51.73 25.10
C ILE A 102 -17.59 -53.24 25.25
N LYS A 103 -16.78 -53.83 26.12
CA LYS A 103 -16.75 -55.29 26.33
C LYS A 103 -17.11 -55.63 27.76
N ALA A 104 -17.92 -56.67 27.94
CA ALA A 104 -18.15 -57.25 29.26
C ALA A 104 -16.89 -58.00 29.75
N GLU A 105 -16.88 -58.41 31.02
CA GLU A 105 -15.75 -59.14 31.61
C GLU A 105 -15.42 -60.46 30.91
N ASP A 106 -16.40 -61.09 30.25
CA ASP A 106 -16.20 -62.32 29.44
C ASP A 106 -15.61 -62.04 28.04
N GLY A 107 -15.39 -60.76 27.69
CA GLY A 107 -14.83 -60.32 26.43
C GLY A 107 -15.84 -60.11 25.29
N SER A 108 -17.14 -60.39 25.51
CA SER A 108 -18.21 -60.12 24.55
C SER A 108 -18.35 -58.62 24.28
N VAL A 109 -18.56 -58.23 23.02
CA VAL A 109 -18.80 -56.83 22.65
C VAL A 109 -20.28 -56.52 22.85
N ILE A 110 -20.59 -55.88 23.96
CA ILE A 110 -21.96 -55.59 24.41
C ILE A 110 -22.51 -54.25 23.90
N GLY A 111 -21.70 -53.48 23.18
CA GLY A 111 -22.11 -52.18 22.69
C GLY A 111 -20.95 -51.35 22.16
N LYS A 112 -21.23 -50.06 21.91
CA LYS A 112 -20.24 -49.07 21.47
C LYS A 112 -20.39 -47.75 22.20
N LEU A 113 -19.28 -47.03 22.35
CA LEU A 113 -19.30 -45.64 22.74
C LEU A 113 -19.75 -44.75 21.58
N GLN A 114 -20.50 -43.71 21.92
CA GLN A 114 -20.96 -42.68 21.01
C GLN A 114 -20.70 -41.32 21.66
N VAL A 115 -19.85 -40.50 21.05
CA VAL A 115 -19.62 -39.13 21.52
C VAL A 115 -20.76 -38.25 21.02
N VAL A 116 -21.64 -37.88 21.95
CA VAL A 116 -22.82 -37.04 21.68
C VAL A 116 -22.42 -35.58 21.50
N SER A 117 -21.50 -35.10 22.35
CA SER A 117 -20.94 -33.75 22.25
C SER A 117 -19.49 -33.71 22.73
N ALA A 118 -18.73 -32.80 22.14
CA ALA A 118 -17.32 -32.58 22.41
C ALA A 118 -17.00 -31.12 22.07
N VAL A 119 -17.18 -30.22 23.03
CA VAL A 119 -17.10 -28.77 22.80
C VAL A 119 -16.14 -28.09 23.77
N VAL A 120 -15.57 -26.97 23.33
CA VAL A 120 -14.64 -26.13 24.12
C VAL A 120 -15.19 -24.69 24.22
N PRO A 121 -16.33 -24.48 24.88
CA PRO A 121 -17.11 -23.25 24.76
C PRO A 121 -16.32 -22.01 25.18
N GLU A 122 -15.59 -22.09 26.29
CA GLU A 122 -14.82 -20.96 26.83
C GLU A 122 -13.56 -20.66 26.00
N VAL A 123 -12.89 -21.69 25.48
CA VAL A 123 -11.77 -21.53 24.53
C VAL A 123 -12.25 -20.85 23.24
N ASN A 124 -13.40 -21.30 22.71
CA ASN A 124 -14.02 -20.71 21.52
C ASN A 124 -14.46 -19.25 21.77
N LYS A 125 -14.96 -18.97 22.97
CA LYS A 125 -15.35 -17.64 23.40
C LYS A 125 -14.16 -16.71 23.49
N GLN A 126 -13.06 -17.12 24.13
CA GLN A 126 -11.79 -16.39 24.14
C GLN A 126 -11.24 -16.18 22.72
N SER A 127 -11.40 -17.20 21.87
CA SER A 127 -10.98 -17.18 20.47
C SER A 127 -12.02 -16.54 19.54
N SER A 128 -12.98 -15.78 20.04
CA SER A 128 -13.96 -15.10 19.19
C SER A 128 -13.38 -13.86 18.50
N GLY A 129 -12.37 -13.21 19.09
CA GLY A 129 -11.84 -11.93 18.60
C GLY A 129 -12.72 -10.73 18.94
N ASP A 130 -13.92 -10.99 19.47
CA ASP A 130 -14.88 -10.00 19.93
C ASP A 130 -14.72 -9.82 21.46
N PRO A 131 -14.25 -8.65 21.93
CA PRO A 131 -14.04 -8.43 23.35
C PRO A 131 -15.33 -8.50 24.17
N ASN A 132 -16.50 -8.18 23.61
CA ASN A 132 -17.77 -8.22 24.33
C ASN A 132 -18.17 -9.66 24.70
N ARG A 133 -17.92 -10.60 23.79
CA ARG A 133 -18.17 -12.03 24.04
C ARG A 133 -17.21 -12.62 25.06
N GLN A 134 -16.06 -11.98 25.30
CA GLN A 134 -14.99 -12.50 26.15
C GLN A 134 -15.07 -12.04 27.62
N GLN A 135 -15.94 -11.06 27.92
CA GLN A 135 -15.98 -10.43 29.25
C GLN A 135 -16.32 -11.38 30.40
N ASN A 136 -17.01 -12.48 30.11
CA ASN A 136 -17.37 -13.50 31.09
C ASN A 136 -16.80 -14.88 30.76
N THR A 137 -15.72 -14.95 29.98
CA THR A 137 -15.01 -16.22 29.74
C THR A 137 -14.51 -16.80 31.07
N THR A 138 -14.91 -18.02 31.40
CA THR A 138 -14.40 -18.75 32.58
C THR A 138 -13.17 -19.58 32.19
N LEU A 139 -12.47 -20.14 33.17
CA LEU A 139 -11.25 -20.94 32.93
C LEU A 139 -11.55 -22.44 32.71
N GLU A 140 -12.78 -22.76 32.28
CA GLU A 140 -13.11 -24.12 31.83
C GLU A 140 -12.55 -24.38 30.43
N SER A 141 -12.35 -25.63 30.09
CA SER A 141 -11.71 -26.06 28.85
C SER A 141 -12.67 -26.86 27.99
N TRP A 142 -13.18 -27.98 28.50
CA TRP A 142 -13.89 -28.99 27.72
C TRP A 142 -15.20 -29.38 28.36
N GLN A 143 -16.24 -29.58 27.54
CA GLN A 143 -17.50 -30.16 27.95
C GLN A 143 -17.86 -31.24 26.94
N GLY A 144 -18.06 -32.47 27.42
CA GLY A 144 -18.36 -33.62 26.58
C GLY A 144 -19.48 -34.47 27.15
N VAL A 145 -20.28 -35.05 26.25
CA VAL A 145 -21.28 -36.07 26.59
C VAL A 145 -20.97 -37.30 25.75
N VAL A 146 -20.86 -38.46 26.40
CA VAL A 146 -20.63 -39.74 25.74
C VAL A 146 -21.70 -40.71 26.20
N ARG A 147 -22.21 -41.54 25.29
CA ARG A 147 -23.11 -42.65 25.61
C ARG A 147 -22.41 -43.96 25.34
N ALA A 148 -22.54 -44.92 26.24
CA ALA A 148 -22.27 -46.32 25.93
C ALA A 148 -23.60 -46.96 25.53
N VAL A 149 -23.80 -47.20 24.24
CA VAL A 149 -25.06 -47.72 23.67
C VAL A 149 -24.94 -49.21 23.49
N PHE A 150 -25.88 -49.96 24.05
CA PHE A 150 -25.83 -51.42 24.05
C PHE A 150 -26.41 -52.01 22.77
N ASN A 151 -25.79 -53.09 22.29
CA ASN A 151 -26.30 -53.89 21.17
C ASN A 151 -27.08 -55.12 21.72
N SER A 152 -27.57 -55.99 20.85
CA SER A 152 -28.35 -57.17 21.25
C SER A 152 -27.62 -58.19 22.12
N GLU A 153 -26.28 -58.14 22.22
CA GLU A 153 -25.54 -59.06 23.09
C GLU A 153 -25.83 -58.76 24.57
N ILE A 154 -26.13 -57.50 24.91
CA ILE A 154 -26.40 -57.10 26.30
C ILE A 154 -27.59 -57.85 26.93
N ASP A 155 -28.56 -58.29 26.12
CA ASP A 155 -29.77 -59.00 26.57
C ASP A 155 -29.45 -60.32 27.28
N ARG A 156 -28.24 -60.86 27.07
CA ARG A 156 -27.73 -62.08 27.73
C ARG A 156 -27.14 -61.82 29.11
N HIS A 157 -26.96 -60.56 29.48
CA HIS A 157 -26.38 -60.13 30.74
C HIS A 157 -27.43 -59.51 31.66
N GLY A 158 -27.09 -59.29 32.93
CA GLY A 158 -28.03 -58.77 33.94
C GLY A 158 -27.48 -57.62 34.77
N PRO A 159 -28.16 -57.21 35.85
CA PRO A 159 -27.61 -56.28 36.83
C PRO A 159 -26.25 -56.77 37.35
N GLY A 160 -25.30 -55.85 37.55
CA GLY A 160 -23.92 -56.14 37.92
C GLY A 160 -22.96 -56.31 36.74
N THR A 161 -23.48 -56.31 35.50
CA THR A 161 -22.64 -56.35 34.30
C THR A 161 -21.65 -55.19 34.31
N THR A 162 -20.39 -55.54 34.08
CA THR A 162 -19.27 -54.61 34.17
C THR A 162 -18.59 -54.48 32.82
N TYR A 163 -18.25 -53.25 32.42
CA TYR A 163 -17.40 -52.97 31.27
C TYR A 163 -16.44 -51.82 31.55
N THR A 164 -15.37 -51.74 30.76
CA THR A 164 -14.39 -50.66 30.84
C THR A 164 -14.17 -50.00 29.49
N PHE A 165 -13.81 -48.72 29.52
CA PHE A 165 -13.26 -48.02 28.36
C PHE A 165 -12.16 -47.05 28.77
N ALA A 166 -11.27 -46.73 27.83
CA ALA A 166 -10.09 -45.92 28.11
C ALA A 166 -9.68 -45.07 26.90
N SER A 167 -8.93 -44.00 27.16
CA SER A 167 -8.18 -43.25 26.15
C SER A 167 -6.78 -42.93 26.67
N ARG A 168 -5.82 -42.71 25.76
CA ARG A 168 -4.43 -42.38 26.12
C ARG A 168 -3.85 -41.36 25.15
N GLY A 169 -3.01 -40.47 25.68
CA GLY A 169 -2.25 -39.50 24.88
C GLY A 169 -3.08 -38.39 24.27
N VAL A 170 -4.27 -38.11 24.80
CA VAL A 170 -5.17 -37.09 24.24
C VAL A 170 -4.72 -35.69 24.69
N SER A 171 -4.91 -34.68 23.84
CA SER A 171 -4.64 -33.28 24.16
C SER A 171 -5.91 -32.44 24.02
N MET A 172 -6.04 -31.41 24.85
CA MET A 172 -7.13 -30.43 24.76
C MET A 172 -6.63 -29.01 25.01
N PRO A 173 -7.23 -28.00 24.35
CA PRO A 173 -6.85 -26.61 24.57
C PRO A 173 -7.36 -26.12 25.93
N VAL A 174 -6.76 -25.06 26.46
CA VAL A 174 -7.23 -24.38 27.68
C VAL A 174 -7.38 -22.89 27.43
N VAL A 175 -8.15 -22.22 28.28
CA VAL A 175 -8.26 -20.75 28.27
C VAL A 175 -6.94 -20.16 28.79
N TRP A 176 -6.41 -19.20 28.05
CA TRP A 176 -5.19 -18.48 28.43
C TRP A 176 -5.49 -17.53 29.59
N SER A 177 -4.76 -17.70 30.70
CA SER A 177 -4.98 -16.98 31.95
C SER A 177 -3.78 -16.13 32.36
N ASN A 178 -4.04 -15.01 33.03
CA ASN A 178 -3.03 -14.14 33.61
C ASN A 178 -2.52 -14.61 34.98
N HIS A 179 -2.97 -15.76 35.48
CA HIS A 179 -2.50 -16.40 36.69
C HIS A 179 -2.51 -17.93 36.55
N ASP A 180 -1.76 -18.61 37.41
CA ASP A 180 -1.84 -20.07 37.53
C ASP A 180 -3.22 -20.46 38.06
N TYR A 181 -3.80 -21.55 37.58
CA TYR A 181 -5.10 -22.04 38.07
C TYR A 181 -5.17 -23.56 38.06
N VAL A 182 -6.12 -24.10 38.83
CA VAL A 182 -6.38 -25.52 38.93
C VAL A 182 -7.61 -25.86 38.08
N LEU A 183 -7.42 -26.67 37.05
CA LEU A 183 -8.49 -27.17 36.20
C LEU A 183 -9.08 -28.45 36.81
N GLN A 184 -10.33 -28.37 37.25
CA GLN A 184 -11.07 -29.51 37.82
C GLN A 184 -11.56 -30.44 36.71
N GLN A 185 -11.09 -31.68 36.70
CA GLN A 185 -11.51 -32.71 35.76
C GLN A 185 -12.55 -33.61 36.43
N SER A 186 -13.66 -33.88 35.74
CA SER A 186 -14.62 -34.85 36.23
C SER A 186 -15.27 -35.68 35.12
N ILE A 187 -15.58 -36.93 35.46
CA ILE A 187 -16.43 -37.83 34.68
C ILE A 187 -17.52 -38.31 35.62
N THR A 188 -18.78 -38.16 35.22
CA THR A 188 -19.97 -38.56 35.99
C THR A 188 -20.95 -39.31 35.10
N ALA A 189 -21.70 -40.25 35.67
CA ALA A 189 -22.82 -40.88 34.98
C ALA A 189 -24.12 -40.13 35.31
N VAL A 190 -24.93 -39.80 34.30
CA VAL A 190 -26.13 -38.94 34.46
C VAL A 190 -27.19 -39.60 35.33
N ASN A 191 -27.46 -40.88 35.12
CA ASN A 191 -28.44 -41.66 35.88
C ASN A 191 -27.75 -42.62 36.87
N GLY A 192 -26.56 -42.29 37.34
CA GLY A 192 -25.74 -43.21 38.13
C GLY A 192 -25.18 -42.60 39.40
N THR A 193 -24.30 -43.37 40.05
CA THR A 193 -23.53 -42.93 41.21
C THR A 193 -22.03 -43.07 40.95
N GLY A 194 -21.22 -42.38 41.74
CA GLY A 194 -19.76 -42.32 41.59
C GLY A 194 -19.31 -41.19 40.65
N SER A 195 -18.09 -40.72 40.86
CA SER A 195 -17.40 -39.75 40.00
C SER A 195 -15.93 -40.12 39.91
N ILE A 196 -15.33 -39.79 38.77
CA ILE A 196 -13.88 -39.86 38.59
C ILE A 196 -13.41 -38.42 38.53
N GLU A 197 -12.61 -38.02 39.51
CA GLU A 197 -12.14 -36.65 39.66
C GLU A 197 -10.63 -36.59 39.64
N ASN A 198 -10.10 -35.51 39.08
CA ASN A 198 -8.69 -35.17 39.15
C ASN A 198 -8.52 -33.66 39.02
N THR A 199 -7.34 -33.16 39.32
CA THR A 199 -6.96 -31.77 39.10
C THR A 199 -5.73 -31.68 38.21
N VAL A 200 -5.70 -30.68 37.34
CA VAL A 200 -4.53 -30.36 36.52
C VAL A 200 -4.15 -28.91 36.76
N ASN A 201 -2.90 -28.67 37.14
CA ASN A 201 -2.38 -27.30 37.27
C ASN A 201 -2.09 -26.72 35.90
N ILE A 202 -2.68 -25.56 35.60
CA ILE A 202 -2.43 -24.78 34.41
C ILE A 202 -1.60 -23.57 34.81
N THR A 203 -0.43 -23.42 34.19
CA THR A 203 0.43 -22.27 34.41
C THR A 203 -0.08 -21.05 33.67
N ARG A 204 0.23 -19.86 34.18
CA ARG A 204 -0.07 -18.57 33.58
C ARG A 204 0.50 -18.48 32.16
N THR A 205 -0.27 -17.90 31.24
CA THR A 205 0.24 -17.49 29.93
C THR A 205 1.09 -16.23 30.08
N ILE A 206 2.38 -16.35 29.78
CA ILE A 206 3.35 -15.26 29.83
C ILE A 206 3.17 -14.38 28.59
N PRO A 207 2.90 -13.07 28.74
CA PRO A 207 2.83 -12.17 27.60
C PRO A 207 4.14 -12.11 26.83
N ALA A 208 4.06 -11.95 25.50
CA ALA A 208 5.26 -11.75 24.69
C ALA A 208 6.02 -10.49 25.13
N THR A 209 7.35 -10.58 25.22
CA THR A 209 8.21 -9.42 25.47
C THR A 209 8.25 -8.55 24.23
N VAL A 210 7.47 -7.47 24.23
CA VAL A 210 7.40 -6.49 23.14
C VAL A 210 7.51 -5.08 23.73
N SER A 211 8.29 -4.23 23.08
CA SER A 211 8.41 -2.81 23.41
C SER A 211 7.83 -1.98 22.29
N ALA A 212 7.29 -0.81 22.63
CA ALA A 212 6.90 0.16 21.62
C ALA A 212 8.10 0.56 20.76
N GLY A 213 7.85 0.83 19.49
CA GLY A 213 8.87 1.24 18.54
C GLY A 213 8.38 1.21 17.11
N VAL A 214 9.16 1.84 16.24
CA VAL A 214 8.96 1.75 14.79
C VAL A 214 10.27 1.29 14.18
N GLY A 215 10.16 0.39 13.21
CA GLY A 215 11.31 -0.21 12.57
C GLY A 215 11.16 -0.24 11.08
N ILE A 216 12.15 0.27 10.33
CA ILE A 216 12.30 -0.07 8.93
C ILE A 216 13.04 -1.41 8.82
N ILE A 217 12.40 -2.39 8.19
CA ILE A 217 12.94 -3.74 8.03
C ILE A 217 12.86 -4.19 6.58
N GLY A 218 13.63 -5.21 6.24
CA GLY A 218 13.57 -5.75 4.89
C GLY A 218 14.67 -6.72 4.56
N THR A 219 14.74 -7.03 3.27
CA THR A 219 15.82 -7.81 2.68
C THR A 219 16.55 -6.98 1.64
N ILE A 220 17.87 -7.04 1.65
CA ILE A 220 18.73 -6.56 0.57
C ILE A 220 19.32 -7.80 -0.12
N SER A 221 19.29 -7.86 -1.44
CA SER A 221 19.82 -8.98 -2.22
C SER A 221 20.67 -8.52 -3.38
N PHE A 222 21.78 -9.23 -3.62
CA PHE A 222 22.66 -9.00 -4.77
C PHE A 222 22.65 -10.24 -5.67
N ASP A 223 22.45 -10.02 -6.98
CA ASP A 223 22.57 -11.09 -7.98
C ASP A 223 24.04 -11.33 -8.40
N SER A 224 24.26 -12.28 -9.31
CA SER A 224 25.61 -12.58 -9.84
C SER A 224 26.22 -11.43 -10.66
N GLY A 225 25.39 -10.51 -11.15
CA GLY A 225 25.81 -9.28 -11.85
C GLY A 225 26.11 -8.12 -10.91
N GLN A 226 25.91 -8.29 -9.60
CA GLN A 226 25.97 -7.26 -8.56
C GLN A 226 24.85 -6.21 -8.65
N ASN A 227 23.73 -6.55 -9.30
CA ASN A 227 22.54 -5.72 -9.24
C ASN A 227 21.89 -5.90 -7.87
N MET A 228 21.56 -4.78 -7.23
CA MET A 228 20.91 -4.77 -5.93
C MET A 228 19.39 -4.82 -6.10
N SER A 229 18.73 -5.62 -5.26
CA SER A 229 17.29 -5.61 -5.09
C SER A 229 16.93 -5.52 -3.61
N THR A 230 15.81 -4.88 -3.30
CA THR A 230 15.34 -4.72 -1.92
C THR A 230 13.85 -5.06 -1.79
N ASN A 231 13.46 -5.49 -0.60
CA ASN A 231 12.07 -5.50 -0.16
C ASN A 231 12.04 -4.79 1.19
N THR A 232 11.17 -3.79 1.32
CA THR A 232 11.11 -2.97 2.52
C THR A 232 9.71 -3.00 3.12
N SER A 233 9.66 -3.10 4.44
CA SER A 233 8.45 -2.97 5.25
C SER A 233 8.72 -2.08 6.47
N LEU A 234 7.65 -1.49 6.99
CA LEU A 234 7.63 -0.78 8.25
C LEU A 234 6.97 -1.66 9.31
N THR A 235 7.64 -1.86 10.43
CA THR A 235 7.06 -2.43 11.65
C THR A 235 6.63 -1.30 12.57
N ILE A 236 5.43 -1.40 13.11
CA ILE A 236 4.83 -0.42 14.01
C ILE A 236 4.35 -1.17 15.25
N VAL A 237 4.92 -0.85 16.42
CA VAL A 237 4.47 -1.36 17.72
C VAL A 237 4.14 -0.14 18.59
N PRO A 238 2.86 0.19 18.78
CA PRO A 238 2.52 1.46 19.39
C PRO A 238 2.52 1.40 20.93
N GLN A 239 2.86 2.52 21.55
CA GLN A 239 2.87 2.70 23.01
C GLN A 239 1.47 2.86 23.61
N LYS A 240 0.46 3.10 22.77
CA LYS A 240 -0.97 3.20 23.06
C LYS A 240 -1.76 2.67 21.87
N ASP A 241 -3.07 2.51 21.98
CA ASP A 241 -3.89 2.21 20.81
C ASP A 241 -3.76 3.33 19.76
N LEU A 242 -3.51 2.96 18.50
CA LEU A 242 -3.59 3.87 17.36
C LEU A 242 -4.96 3.79 16.73
N THR A 243 -5.47 4.95 16.32
CA THR A 243 -6.81 5.13 15.75
C THR A 243 -6.73 6.02 14.51
N ALA A 244 -7.85 6.14 13.80
CA ALA A 244 -7.91 6.95 12.58
C ALA A 244 -7.39 8.39 12.81
N GLY A 245 -6.49 8.83 11.93
CA GLY A 245 -5.82 10.13 12.02
C GLY A 245 -4.47 10.11 12.73
N ASP A 246 -4.16 9.09 13.54
CA ASP A 246 -2.84 8.96 14.15
C ASP A 246 -1.77 8.73 13.07
N GLN A 247 -0.59 9.32 13.29
CA GLN A 247 0.54 9.25 12.37
C GLN A 247 1.75 8.57 13.00
N VAL A 248 2.49 7.86 12.15
CA VAL A 248 3.76 7.22 12.47
C VAL A 248 4.80 7.76 11.50
N THR A 249 5.89 8.31 12.01
CA THR A 249 6.96 8.88 11.17
C THR A 249 8.29 8.22 11.50
N ILE A 250 9.06 7.87 10.46
CA ILE A 250 10.48 7.59 10.57
C ILE A 250 11.24 8.68 9.81
N ASN A 251 12.24 9.28 10.45
CA ASN A 251 13.25 10.08 9.78
C ASN A 251 14.61 9.35 9.79
N LEU A 252 15.27 9.37 8.65
CA LEU A 252 16.59 8.84 8.37
C LEU A 252 17.58 10.00 8.39
N SER A 253 18.65 9.89 9.18
CA SER A 253 19.80 10.79 9.03
C SER A 253 20.67 10.36 7.84
N ASP A 254 21.63 11.20 7.44
CA ASP A 254 22.65 10.82 6.44
C ASP A 254 23.48 9.61 6.90
N ALA A 255 23.60 9.44 8.24
CA ALA A 255 24.25 8.30 8.85
C ALA A 255 23.39 7.01 8.80
N SER A 256 22.15 7.06 8.31
CA SER A 256 21.32 5.87 8.11
C SER A 256 21.86 4.93 7.03
N GLY A 257 22.62 5.46 6.07
CA GLY A 257 23.07 4.68 4.91
C GLY A 257 21.94 4.31 3.94
N ILE A 258 20.73 4.89 4.09
CA ILE A 258 19.55 4.57 3.29
C ILE A 258 18.86 5.85 2.82
N GLU A 259 18.40 5.84 1.58
CA GLU A 259 17.44 6.81 1.05
C GLU A 259 16.23 6.09 0.47
N PHE A 260 15.03 6.65 0.63
CA PHE A 260 13.84 6.19 -0.05
C PHE A 260 13.84 6.65 -1.50
N ILE A 261 13.45 5.77 -2.41
CA ILE A 261 13.16 6.09 -3.80
C ILE A 261 11.67 6.46 -3.85
N THR A 262 11.40 7.76 -3.69
CA THR A 262 10.06 8.29 -3.36
C THR A 262 8.97 7.87 -4.36
N ASN A 263 9.27 7.88 -5.66
CA ASN A 263 8.34 7.50 -6.73
C ASN A 263 8.06 5.98 -6.81
N ARG A 264 8.77 5.16 -6.04
CA ARG A 264 8.55 3.70 -5.97
C ARG A 264 7.83 3.25 -4.70
N VAL A 265 7.73 4.10 -3.68
CA VAL A 265 7.02 3.78 -2.45
C VAL A 265 5.52 3.77 -2.72
N SER A 266 4.84 2.66 -2.43
CA SER A 266 3.39 2.60 -2.58
C SER A 266 2.70 3.53 -1.59
N THR A 267 1.78 4.36 -2.10
CA THR A 267 0.93 5.25 -1.29
C THR A 267 -0.53 4.78 -1.23
N GLU A 268 -0.80 3.58 -1.73
CA GLU A 268 -2.11 2.95 -1.67
C GLU A 268 -2.46 2.51 -0.24
N PRO A 269 -3.71 2.69 0.22
CA PRO A 269 -4.14 2.18 1.52
C PRO A 269 -4.07 0.65 1.59
N VAL A 270 -3.46 0.13 2.66
CA VAL A 270 -3.36 -1.32 2.93
C VAL A 270 -4.20 -1.66 4.15
N THR A 271 -5.15 -2.57 3.99
CA THR A 271 -5.95 -3.11 5.10
C THR A 271 -5.40 -4.44 5.57
N GLN A 272 -5.17 -4.59 6.87
CA GLN A 272 -4.67 -5.81 7.49
C GLN A 272 -5.39 -6.13 8.79
N THR A 273 -5.42 -7.41 9.14
CA THR A 273 -5.91 -7.87 10.44
C THR A 273 -4.72 -8.00 11.40
N ILE A 274 -4.86 -7.45 12.61
CA ILE A 274 -3.84 -7.55 13.64
C ILE A 274 -3.97 -8.90 14.36
N SER A 275 -2.95 -9.75 14.21
CA SER A 275 -2.89 -11.09 14.80
C SER A 275 -3.14 -11.08 16.29
N ARG A 276 -3.97 -11.99 16.79
CA ARG A 276 -4.24 -12.18 18.22
C ARG A 276 -2.96 -12.57 18.96
N GLN A 277 -2.56 -11.75 19.92
CA GLN A 277 -1.37 -11.98 20.75
C GLN A 277 -1.65 -11.48 22.17
N VAL A 278 -1.10 -12.19 23.15
CA VAL A 278 -1.05 -11.75 24.54
C VAL A 278 0.21 -10.92 24.73
N THR A 279 0.01 -9.64 25.04
CA THR A 279 1.03 -8.64 25.33
C THR A 279 0.82 -8.12 26.77
N PRO A 280 1.81 -7.43 27.36
CA PRO A 280 1.63 -6.84 28.69
C PRO A 280 0.42 -5.89 28.81
N ALA A 281 -0.05 -5.33 27.68
CA ALA A 281 -1.23 -4.47 27.61
C ALA A 281 -2.54 -5.22 27.34
N THR A 282 -2.52 -6.55 27.20
CA THR A 282 -3.73 -7.33 26.90
C THR A 282 -4.67 -7.34 28.11
N PRO A 283 -5.93 -6.86 27.96
CA PRO A 283 -6.87 -6.84 29.07
C PRO A 283 -7.21 -8.25 29.57
N VAL A 284 -7.66 -8.32 30.82
CA VAL A 284 -8.05 -9.55 31.50
C VAL A 284 -9.44 -9.35 32.09
N ASN A 285 -10.31 -10.35 31.93
CA ASN A 285 -11.65 -10.29 32.52
C ASN A 285 -11.65 -10.64 34.02
N GLY A 286 -12.82 -10.57 34.66
CA GLY A 286 -12.96 -10.85 36.11
C GLY A 286 -12.58 -12.27 36.54
N ASN A 287 -12.47 -13.23 35.62
CA ASN A 287 -12.09 -14.61 35.88
C ASN A 287 -10.60 -14.90 35.60
N GLY A 288 -9.80 -13.89 35.24
CA GLY A 288 -8.38 -14.07 34.90
C GLY A 288 -8.11 -14.46 33.44
N ALA A 289 -9.14 -14.58 32.59
CA ALA A 289 -8.96 -14.91 31.17
C ALA A 289 -8.56 -13.67 30.36
N TYR A 290 -7.53 -13.79 29.51
CA TYR A 290 -7.14 -12.71 28.59
C TYR A 290 -8.23 -12.42 27.56
N ILE A 291 -8.43 -11.14 27.25
CA ILE A 291 -9.34 -10.64 26.22
C ILE A 291 -8.52 -10.37 24.95
N MET A 292 -8.61 -11.26 23.98
CA MET A 292 -7.82 -11.20 22.74
C MET A 292 -8.66 -10.67 21.58
N THR A 293 -8.36 -9.45 21.16
CA THR A 293 -8.97 -8.81 20.00
C THR A 293 -8.17 -9.10 18.73
N SER A 294 -8.84 -9.09 17.58
CA SER A 294 -8.25 -9.23 16.25
C SER A 294 -8.72 -8.12 15.32
N PRO A 295 -8.48 -6.84 15.66
CA PRO A 295 -9.03 -5.73 14.90
C PRO A 295 -8.40 -5.65 13.52
N THR A 296 -9.12 -5.03 12.58
CA THR A 296 -8.59 -4.61 11.30
C THR A 296 -8.08 -3.17 11.39
N VAL A 297 -7.02 -2.87 10.65
CA VAL A 297 -6.50 -1.51 10.46
C VAL A 297 -6.25 -1.26 8.99
N THR A 298 -6.48 -0.03 8.54
CA THR A 298 -6.08 0.46 7.23
C THR A 298 -5.00 1.52 7.41
N LEU A 299 -3.82 1.28 6.83
CA LEU A 299 -2.65 2.15 6.90
C LEU A 299 -2.33 2.71 5.51
N ARG A 300 -1.81 3.94 5.44
CA ARG A 300 -1.41 4.57 4.18
C ARG A 300 -0.15 5.40 4.37
N VAL A 301 0.81 5.32 3.45
CA VAL A 301 1.90 6.30 3.36
C VAL A 301 1.32 7.63 2.91
N SER A 302 1.31 8.62 3.80
CA SER A 302 0.74 9.95 3.55
C SER A 302 1.76 10.97 3.08
N ASN A 303 3.04 10.76 3.41
CA ASN A 303 4.15 11.59 2.92
C ASN A 303 5.43 10.75 2.84
N VAL A 304 6.24 10.98 1.81
CA VAL A 304 7.55 10.35 1.65
C VAL A 304 8.54 11.34 1.01
N THR A 305 9.73 11.43 1.60
CA THR A 305 10.90 12.11 1.05
C THR A 305 12.07 11.13 1.01
N GLU A 306 13.22 11.52 0.46
CA GLU A 306 14.42 10.65 0.46
C GLU A 306 14.82 10.20 1.88
N ASN A 307 14.55 11.01 2.90
CA ASN A 307 14.98 10.78 4.28
C ASN A 307 13.83 10.60 5.27
N SER A 308 12.58 10.62 4.85
CA SER A 308 11.45 10.55 5.78
C SER A 308 10.28 9.80 5.17
N ILE A 309 9.59 9.03 6.01
CA ILE A 309 8.31 8.43 5.65
C ILE A 309 7.31 8.64 6.78
N THR A 310 6.11 9.08 6.42
CA THR A 310 4.98 9.22 7.34
C THR A 310 3.83 8.34 6.88
N VAL A 311 3.34 7.53 7.81
CA VAL A 311 2.20 6.63 7.65
C VAL A 311 1.05 7.14 8.50
N THR A 312 -0.13 7.25 7.91
CA THR A 312 -1.36 7.63 8.62
C THR A 312 -2.26 6.40 8.79
N VAL A 313 -2.87 6.25 9.96
CA VAL A 313 -3.97 5.31 10.17
C VAL A 313 -5.23 5.90 9.52
N VAL A 314 -5.74 5.25 8.49
CA VAL A 314 -6.94 5.70 7.76
C VAL A 314 -8.20 5.29 8.50
N SER A 315 -8.26 4.04 8.97
CA SER A 315 -9.40 3.50 9.71
C SER A 315 -9.00 2.28 10.55
N GLY A 316 -9.85 1.92 11.52
CA GLY A 316 -9.59 0.79 12.41
C GLY A 316 -8.61 1.13 13.53
N THR A 317 -7.92 0.12 14.07
CA THR A 317 -7.01 0.32 15.21
C THR A 317 -5.81 -0.64 15.21
N VAL A 318 -4.66 -0.14 15.66
CA VAL A 318 -3.53 -0.96 16.11
C VAL A 318 -3.47 -0.91 17.62
N PRO A 319 -3.81 -1.99 18.34
CA PRO A 319 -3.78 -1.97 19.79
C PRO A 319 -2.37 -1.79 20.36
N GLN A 320 -2.30 -1.26 21.58
CA GLN A 320 -1.07 -1.07 22.32
C GLN A 320 -0.20 -2.35 22.34
N LEU A 321 1.09 -2.18 22.07
CA LEU A 321 2.11 -3.24 22.04
C LEU A 321 1.83 -4.38 21.04
N ARG A 322 0.93 -4.19 20.07
CA ARG A 322 0.70 -5.15 18.98
C ARG A 322 1.38 -4.68 17.70
N THR A 323 1.99 -5.62 16.99
CA THR A 323 2.74 -5.31 15.79
C THR A 323 1.82 -5.18 14.58
N ALA A 324 1.88 -4.05 13.89
CA ALA A 324 1.44 -3.90 12.51
C ALA A 324 2.68 -3.89 11.58
N VAL A 325 2.54 -4.49 10.41
CA VAL A 325 3.59 -4.50 9.37
C VAL A 325 3.00 -3.97 8.08
N LEU A 326 3.55 -2.85 7.58
CA LEU A 326 3.18 -2.24 6.31
C LEU A 326 4.29 -2.49 5.28
N THR A 327 4.00 -3.23 4.22
CA THR A 327 4.94 -3.41 3.11
C THR A 327 4.99 -2.15 2.25
N LEU A 328 6.17 -1.56 2.07
CA LEU A 328 6.38 -0.37 1.25
C LEU A 328 6.57 -0.71 -0.23
N GLY A 329 7.14 -1.90 -0.51
CA GLY A 329 7.35 -2.43 -1.85
C GLY A 329 8.74 -3.00 -2.07
N SER A 330 9.02 -3.34 -3.33
CA SER A 330 10.33 -3.79 -3.79
C SER A 330 11.13 -2.64 -4.42
N ASN A 331 12.44 -2.61 -4.20
CA ASN A 331 13.35 -1.61 -4.78
C ASN A 331 12.94 -0.16 -4.47
N VAL A 332 12.38 0.05 -3.27
CA VAL A 332 11.87 1.35 -2.79
C VAL A 332 12.88 2.11 -1.95
N ILE A 333 14.06 1.52 -1.73
CA ILE A 333 15.20 2.17 -1.09
C ILE A 333 16.45 1.99 -1.94
N GLN A 334 17.40 2.89 -1.76
CA GLN A 334 18.78 2.72 -2.15
C GLN A 334 19.70 2.81 -0.93
N LEU A 335 20.86 2.18 -1.04
CA LEU A 335 21.88 2.23 0.01
C LEU A 335 22.92 3.26 -0.37
N THR A 336 23.17 4.21 0.51
CA THR A 336 24.28 5.14 0.35
C THR A 336 25.55 4.50 0.89
N GLN A 337 26.69 4.82 0.28
CA GLN A 337 27.97 4.26 0.73
C GLN A 337 28.40 4.73 2.13
N ASN A 338 27.65 5.66 2.75
CA ASN A 338 27.98 6.25 4.04
C ASN A 338 28.14 5.20 5.14
N ASN A 339 27.34 4.12 5.14
CA ASN A 339 27.33 3.14 6.24
C ASN A 339 27.19 1.67 5.83
N PHE A 340 27.05 1.36 4.54
CA PHE A 340 26.95 -0.02 4.10
C PHE A 340 28.30 -0.75 4.18
N THR A 341 28.33 -1.87 4.90
CA THR A 341 29.45 -2.82 4.90
C THR A 341 28.93 -4.21 4.55
N ASN A 342 29.55 -4.88 3.58
CA ASN A 342 29.13 -6.21 3.09
C ASN A 342 29.57 -7.38 4.00
N ASN A 343 30.11 -7.08 5.18
CA ASN A 343 30.80 -8.06 6.03
C ASN A 343 29.85 -8.87 6.94
N ASN A 344 28.56 -8.52 7.03
CA ASN A 344 27.59 -9.16 7.91
C ASN A 344 26.30 -9.53 7.18
N ARG A 345 25.67 -10.63 7.61
CA ARG A 345 24.33 -11.06 7.13
C ARG A 345 23.20 -10.10 7.51
N ASN A 346 23.47 -9.16 8.42
CA ASN A 346 22.51 -8.18 8.90
C ASN A 346 23.13 -6.79 8.80
N PHE A 347 22.30 -5.83 8.42
CA PHE A 347 22.62 -4.41 8.31
C PHE A 347 21.64 -3.63 9.18
N THR A 348 22.16 -2.98 10.22
CA THR A 348 21.37 -2.07 11.07
C THR A 348 21.36 -0.70 10.41
N VAL A 349 20.19 -0.07 10.34
CA VAL A 349 20.05 1.32 9.87
C VAL A 349 20.42 2.27 11.01
N PRO A 350 21.59 2.94 10.98
CA PRO A 350 22.02 3.78 12.09
C PRO A 350 21.16 5.04 12.21
N GLN A 351 21.14 5.64 13.40
CA GLN A 351 20.75 7.04 13.62
C GLN A 351 19.45 7.45 12.91
N THR A 352 18.33 6.94 13.41
CA THR A 352 16.98 7.25 12.93
C THR A 352 16.17 7.81 14.09
N THR A 353 15.20 8.67 13.79
CA THR A 353 14.20 9.11 14.78
C THR A 353 12.83 8.59 14.38
N GLN A 354 12.05 8.15 15.36
CA GLN A 354 10.72 7.60 15.14
C GLN A 354 9.73 8.30 16.04
N THR A 355 8.56 8.60 15.50
CA THR A 355 7.43 9.07 16.31
C THR A 355 6.19 8.24 16.04
N ILE A 356 5.39 8.07 17.08
CA ILE A 356 4.04 7.50 17.01
C ILE A 356 3.11 8.49 17.70
N ALA A 357 2.11 8.98 16.96
CA ALA A 357 1.20 10.04 17.38
C ALA A 357 1.96 11.26 17.96
N GLY A 358 3.05 11.66 17.28
CA GLY A 358 3.90 12.79 17.66
C GLY A 358 4.87 12.55 18.83
N GLN A 359 4.84 11.38 19.46
CA GLN A 359 5.73 11.05 20.58
C GLN A 359 6.91 10.20 20.11
N SER A 360 8.12 10.51 20.59
CA SER A 360 9.33 9.72 20.28
C SER A 360 9.21 8.29 20.80
N VAL A 361 9.62 7.32 19.99
CA VAL A 361 9.67 5.90 20.37
C VAL A 361 11.01 5.27 19.94
N PRO A 362 11.40 4.14 20.54
CA PRO A 362 12.61 3.43 20.15
C PRO A 362 12.62 2.94 18.69
N ALA A 363 13.83 2.85 18.12
CA ALA A 363 14.05 2.27 16.82
C ALA A 363 14.02 0.74 16.87
N ASN A 364 13.48 0.12 15.83
CA ASN A 364 13.55 -1.33 15.62
C ASN A 364 14.00 -1.66 14.18
N ASN A 365 15.07 -1.01 13.72
CA ASN A 365 15.49 -1.11 12.31
C ASN A 365 16.45 -2.28 12.09
N LEU A 366 16.14 -3.12 11.13
CA LEU A 366 16.97 -4.27 10.79
C LEU A 366 16.71 -4.71 9.35
N TYR A 367 17.75 -4.67 8.52
CA TYR A 367 17.74 -5.32 7.21
C TYR A 367 18.54 -6.62 7.26
N THR A 368 17.99 -7.69 6.70
CA THR A 368 18.75 -8.90 6.39
C THR A 368 19.39 -8.75 5.03
N VAL A 369 20.68 -9.02 4.93
CA VAL A 369 21.43 -9.05 3.68
C VAL A 369 21.49 -10.50 3.19
N GLN A 370 20.89 -10.77 2.03
CA GLN A 370 20.75 -12.09 1.43
C GLN A 370 21.42 -12.16 0.05
N GLY A 371 21.68 -13.38 -0.41
CA GLY A 371 22.40 -13.66 -1.66
C GLY A 371 23.41 -14.78 -1.45
N SER A 372 23.81 -15.46 -2.53
CA SER A 372 24.90 -16.44 -2.47
C SER A 372 26.20 -15.73 -2.13
N VAL A 373 26.53 -15.62 -0.84
CA VAL A 373 27.82 -15.09 -0.42
C VAL A 373 28.89 -16.18 -0.62
N VAL A 374 29.39 -16.24 -1.84
CA VAL A 374 30.83 -16.36 -2.08
C VAL A 374 31.21 -15.09 -2.84
N ILE A 375 31.17 -13.94 -2.16
CA ILE A 375 31.67 -12.69 -2.75
C ILE A 375 33.16 -12.64 -2.45
N ALA A 376 34.00 -13.02 -3.42
CA ALA A 376 35.45 -12.88 -3.33
C ALA A 376 35.92 -11.43 -3.67
N GLY A 377 35.09 -10.40 -3.46
CA GLY A 377 35.38 -9.02 -3.85
C GLY A 377 34.42 -7.94 -3.30
N ALA A 378 34.70 -6.67 -3.58
CA ALA A 378 33.85 -5.53 -3.22
C ALA A 378 32.60 -5.46 -4.12
N VAL A 379 31.46 -5.00 -3.57
CA VAL A 379 30.27 -4.66 -4.36
C VAL A 379 30.53 -3.35 -5.10
N SER A 380 30.19 -3.27 -6.38
CA SER A 380 30.33 -2.07 -7.20
C SER A 380 29.55 -0.89 -6.62
N ASN A 381 30.08 0.31 -6.79
CA ASN A 381 29.41 1.56 -6.48
C ASN A 381 28.81 2.18 -7.75
N THR A 382 27.73 2.95 -7.58
CA THR A 382 27.20 3.83 -8.62
C THR A 382 27.41 5.28 -8.20
N THR A 383 27.98 6.07 -9.09
CA THR A 383 28.26 7.51 -8.91
C THR A 383 27.45 8.33 -9.90
N TYR A 384 27.18 9.60 -9.56
CA TYR A 384 26.29 10.48 -10.31
C TYR A 384 27.01 11.80 -10.59
N TYR A 385 27.29 12.06 -11.86
CA TYR A 385 28.02 13.23 -12.30
C TYR A 385 27.19 14.10 -13.24
N ASP A 386 27.48 15.39 -13.19
CA ASP A 386 27.02 16.33 -14.21
C ASP A 386 27.76 16.05 -15.54
N PHE A 387 27.02 16.02 -16.64
CA PHE A 387 27.54 15.75 -17.97
C PHE A 387 28.30 16.95 -18.55
N ASP A 388 27.82 18.16 -18.28
CA ASP A 388 28.44 19.41 -18.73
C ASP A 388 29.64 19.76 -17.85
N GLU A 389 29.60 19.35 -16.57
CA GLU A 389 30.69 19.49 -15.62
C GLU A 389 31.16 18.11 -15.08
N PRO A 390 32.00 17.36 -15.83
CA PRO A 390 32.26 15.94 -15.58
C PRO A 390 32.94 15.58 -14.24
N ASN A 391 33.38 16.57 -13.46
CA ASN A 391 33.93 16.36 -12.11
C ASN A 391 32.96 16.76 -10.99
N THR A 392 31.79 17.28 -11.33
CA THR A 392 30.77 17.73 -10.38
C THR A 392 29.88 16.55 -10.01
N VAL A 393 29.91 16.15 -8.73
CA VAL A 393 29.04 15.10 -8.18
C VAL A 393 27.69 15.71 -7.83
N ILE A 394 26.60 15.17 -8.38
CA ILE A 394 25.25 15.76 -8.22
C ILE A 394 24.45 15.14 -7.07
N ARG A 395 24.86 13.98 -6.55
CA ARG A 395 24.31 13.35 -5.34
C ARG A 395 25.23 12.29 -4.74
N PRO A 396 25.01 11.85 -3.49
CA PRO A 396 25.78 10.77 -2.88
C PRO A 396 25.79 9.50 -3.74
N ARG A 397 26.93 8.80 -3.72
CA ARG A 397 27.10 7.50 -4.38
C ARG A 397 26.29 6.40 -3.69
N THR A 398 25.78 5.46 -4.49
CA THR A 398 24.98 4.33 -4.01
C THR A 398 25.69 3.00 -4.23
N ILE A 399 25.21 1.96 -3.53
CA ILE A 399 25.75 0.60 -3.61
C ILE A 399 25.01 -0.24 -4.66
N GLY A 400 25.76 -1.07 -5.37
CA GLY A 400 25.28 -1.92 -6.46
C GLY A 400 25.30 -1.19 -7.81
N LYS A 401 25.10 -1.96 -8.89
CA LYS A 401 25.00 -1.40 -10.24
C LYS A 401 23.60 -0.84 -10.48
N GLN A 402 23.51 0.47 -10.70
CA GLN A 402 22.24 1.17 -10.91
C GLN A 402 22.35 2.17 -12.09
N PRO A 403 22.41 1.69 -13.34
CA PRO A 403 22.42 2.57 -14.50
C PRO A 403 21.06 3.27 -14.69
N GLY A 404 21.07 4.58 -14.95
CA GLY A 404 19.87 5.33 -15.32
C GLY A 404 18.86 5.57 -14.19
N PHE A 405 19.35 5.96 -13.02
CA PHE A 405 18.49 6.38 -11.90
C PHE A 405 17.82 7.73 -12.20
N GLU A 406 16.54 7.87 -11.90
CA GLU A 406 15.83 9.14 -12.13
C GLU A 406 16.21 10.18 -11.06
N ILE A 407 16.69 11.36 -11.48
CA ILE A 407 17.06 12.46 -10.59
C ILE A 407 16.21 13.68 -10.99
N PRO A 408 15.39 14.24 -10.09
CA PRO A 408 14.58 15.42 -10.39
C PRO A 408 15.44 16.60 -10.87
N GLY A 409 15.03 17.23 -11.97
CA GLY A 409 15.76 18.35 -12.58
C GLY A 409 16.94 17.96 -13.45
N TYR A 410 17.15 16.67 -13.73
CA TYR A 410 18.25 16.17 -14.53
C TYR A 410 17.77 15.14 -15.58
N LYS A 411 18.36 15.14 -16.78
CA LYS A 411 18.19 14.08 -17.79
C LYS A 411 19.36 13.12 -17.77
N PHE A 412 19.07 11.83 -17.82
CA PHE A 412 20.11 10.81 -17.92
C PHE A 412 20.72 10.78 -19.33
N MET A 413 22.01 11.05 -19.43
CA MET A 413 22.74 11.09 -20.72
C MET A 413 23.40 9.76 -21.06
N GLY A 414 23.63 8.91 -20.05
CA GLY A 414 24.26 7.60 -20.21
C GLY A 414 25.13 7.25 -19.03
N TYR A 415 25.85 6.13 -19.15
CA TYR A 415 26.74 5.66 -18.11
C TYR A 415 27.99 4.98 -18.65
N ASP A 416 29.05 5.01 -17.85
CA ASP A 416 30.29 4.29 -18.09
C ASP A 416 30.46 3.17 -17.05
N THR A 417 30.99 2.03 -17.49
CA THR A 417 31.46 0.99 -16.56
C THR A 417 32.97 1.13 -16.38
N LEU A 418 33.40 1.40 -15.15
CA LEU A 418 34.80 1.57 -14.80
C LEU A 418 35.53 0.22 -14.71
N PRO A 419 36.87 0.16 -14.80
CA PRO A 419 37.64 -1.09 -14.77
C PRO A 419 37.42 -1.93 -13.50
N ASN A 420 37.08 -1.29 -12.38
CA ASN A 420 36.75 -1.96 -11.12
C ASN A 420 35.29 -2.47 -11.06
N GLY A 421 34.51 -2.28 -12.13
CA GLY A 421 33.10 -2.65 -12.23
C GLY A 421 32.12 -1.59 -11.71
N ASP A 422 32.60 -0.48 -11.15
CA ASP A 422 31.75 0.64 -10.71
C ASP A 422 31.06 1.29 -11.91
N ILE A 423 29.91 1.90 -11.64
CA ILE A 423 29.11 2.64 -12.63
C ILE A 423 29.27 4.13 -12.39
N ARG A 424 29.56 4.86 -13.46
CA ARG A 424 29.50 6.32 -13.51
C ARG A 424 28.29 6.73 -14.35
N ASN A 425 27.23 7.19 -13.72
CA ASN A 425 26.10 7.79 -14.43
C ASN A 425 26.39 9.26 -14.72
N ASN A 426 26.09 9.71 -15.94
CA ASN A 426 26.26 11.09 -16.39
C ASN A 426 24.88 11.70 -16.68
N TYR A 427 24.63 12.91 -16.16
CA TYR A 427 23.34 13.60 -16.27
C TYR A 427 23.49 15.04 -16.75
N HIS A 428 22.58 15.48 -17.60
CA HIS A 428 22.44 16.87 -17.99
C HIS A 428 21.48 17.58 -17.04
N LYS A 429 21.86 18.71 -16.44
CA LYS A 429 20.94 19.51 -15.63
C LYS A 429 19.95 20.20 -16.57
N ILE A 430 18.65 20.01 -16.36
CA ILE A 430 17.64 20.61 -17.24
C ILE A 430 17.71 22.14 -17.14
N MET A 431 17.81 22.79 -18.29
CA MET A 431 17.81 24.24 -18.44
C MET A 431 16.63 24.70 -19.30
N THR A 432 16.26 25.98 -19.13
CA THR A 432 15.39 26.70 -20.06
C THR A 432 16.20 27.71 -20.87
N ARG A 433 16.07 27.64 -22.19
CA ARG A 433 16.72 28.53 -23.16
C ARG A 433 15.69 29.43 -23.84
N PHE A 434 16.11 30.65 -24.17
CA PHE A 434 15.32 31.64 -24.91
C PHE A 434 16.07 31.98 -26.18
N GLU A 435 15.55 31.54 -27.32
CA GLU A 435 16.26 31.57 -28.59
C GLU A 435 15.43 32.24 -29.69
N ASP A 436 16.10 32.82 -30.69
CA ASP A 436 15.45 33.25 -31.93
C ASP A 436 15.21 32.06 -32.88
N GLU A 437 14.59 32.31 -34.05
CA GLU A 437 14.35 31.26 -35.06
C GLU A 437 15.63 30.60 -35.61
N ALA A 438 16.79 31.25 -35.44
CA ALA A 438 18.10 30.75 -35.87
C ALA A 438 18.85 30.02 -34.75
N GLY A 439 18.29 29.93 -33.54
CA GLY A 439 18.90 29.30 -32.36
C GLY A 439 19.87 30.20 -31.60
N ASN A 440 19.88 31.52 -31.85
CA ASN A 440 20.71 32.45 -31.09
C ASN A 440 20.05 32.76 -29.74
N SER A 441 20.85 32.72 -28.68
CA SER A 441 20.40 33.05 -27.33
C SER A 441 20.00 34.53 -27.22
N LEU A 442 18.76 34.77 -26.80
CA LEU A 442 18.17 36.09 -26.55
C LEU A 442 18.29 36.50 -25.07
N ALA A 443 18.47 35.53 -24.18
CA ALA A 443 18.66 35.75 -22.75
C ALA A 443 19.46 34.58 -22.14
N ALA A 444 20.07 34.82 -20.98
CA ALA A 444 20.76 33.78 -20.22
C ALA A 444 19.81 32.61 -19.91
N SER A 445 20.36 31.39 -20.03
CA SER A 445 19.65 30.16 -19.67
C SER A 445 19.35 30.14 -18.17
N VAL A 446 18.20 29.57 -17.81
CA VAL A 446 17.73 29.47 -16.43
C VAL A 446 17.68 28.00 -16.04
N GLU A 447 18.08 27.67 -14.81
CA GLU A 447 18.00 26.30 -14.32
C GLU A 447 16.55 25.85 -14.14
N GLY A 448 16.27 24.60 -14.53
CA GLY A 448 14.95 24.00 -14.51
C GLY A 448 14.05 24.43 -15.67
N THR A 449 12.81 23.96 -15.64
CA THR A 449 11.74 24.35 -16.58
C THR A 449 11.04 25.60 -16.05
N VAL A 450 11.13 26.71 -16.77
CA VAL A 450 10.43 27.97 -16.45
C VAL A 450 9.52 28.39 -17.59
N ASP A 451 8.52 29.24 -17.31
CA ASP A 451 7.61 29.77 -18.32
C ASP A 451 8.32 30.75 -19.28
N GLN A 452 7.74 30.95 -20.47
CA GLN A 452 8.19 31.98 -21.38
C GLN A 452 8.07 33.38 -20.75
N LYS A 453 8.88 34.31 -21.23
CA LYS A 453 8.85 35.71 -20.82
C LYS A 453 8.80 36.66 -22.02
N ASP A 454 8.38 37.89 -21.77
CA ASP A 454 8.44 38.95 -22.77
C ASP A 454 9.89 39.39 -22.99
N ILE A 455 10.33 39.40 -24.26
CA ILE A 455 11.67 39.82 -24.66
C ILE A 455 11.53 41.04 -25.57
N ALA A 456 12.16 42.15 -25.19
CA ALA A 456 12.03 43.41 -25.91
C ALA A 456 12.45 43.27 -27.37
N GLY A 457 11.55 43.63 -28.30
CA GLY A 457 11.78 43.52 -29.74
C GLY A 457 11.56 42.13 -30.34
N TYR A 458 10.95 41.20 -29.59
CA TYR A 458 10.67 39.85 -30.05
C TYR A 458 9.23 39.41 -29.67
N LYS A 459 8.67 38.50 -30.44
CA LYS A 459 7.37 37.85 -30.20
C LYS A 459 7.57 36.37 -29.93
N TYR A 460 6.96 35.84 -28.88
CA TYR A 460 6.98 34.41 -28.57
C TYR A 460 6.19 33.62 -29.62
N ILE A 461 6.75 32.48 -30.04
CA ILE A 461 6.18 31.63 -31.09
C ILE A 461 5.83 30.25 -30.54
N SER A 462 6.79 29.57 -29.92
CA SER A 462 6.61 28.19 -29.50
C SER A 462 7.53 27.79 -28.36
N THR A 463 7.18 26.67 -27.73
CA THR A 463 8.01 25.98 -26.76
C THR A 463 8.17 24.54 -27.22
N HIS A 464 9.38 24.01 -27.12
CA HIS A 464 9.65 22.60 -27.36
C HIS A 464 10.70 22.07 -26.38
N GLU A 465 10.76 20.74 -26.22
CA GLU A 465 11.83 20.07 -25.48
C GLU A 465 12.94 19.65 -26.45
N ASP A 466 14.20 19.90 -26.10
CA ASP A 466 15.34 19.35 -26.80
C ASP A 466 15.44 17.83 -26.51
N THR A 467 15.20 17.03 -27.53
CA THR A 467 15.18 15.56 -27.39
C THR A 467 16.50 14.97 -26.89
N THR A 468 17.62 15.66 -27.06
CA THR A 468 18.96 15.19 -26.66
C THR A 468 19.17 15.37 -25.16
N ASN A 469 19.02 16.61 -24.66
CA ASN A 469 19.40 16.97 -23.29
C ASN A 469 18.20 17.29 -22.38
N GLY A 470 16.99 17.38 -22.93
CA GLY A 470 15.74 17.59 -22.19
C GLY A 470 15.47 19.04 -21.83
N ASP A 471 16.28 19.98 -22.32
CA ASP A 471 16.09 21.40 -22.07
C ASP A 471 14.75 21.88 -22.65
N THR A 472 14.15 22.85 -21.97
CA THR A 472 13.00 23.58 -22.50
C THR A 472 13.51 24.74 -23.34
N VAL A 473 13.05 24.84 -24.59
CA VAL A 473 13.46 25.90 -25.51
C VAL A 473 12.24 26.72 -25.93
N HIS A 474 12.25 28.00 -25.54
CA HIS A 474 11.30 28.99 -26.02
C HIS A 474 11.85 29.70 -27.24
N VAL A 475 11.10 29.65 -28.35
CA VAL A 475 11.47 30.25 -29.63
C VAL A 475 10.71 31.54 -29.86
N TYR A 476 11.41 32.57 -30.31
CA TYR A 476 10.89 33.90 -30.57
C TYR A 476 11.23 34.39 -31.98
N HIS A 477 10.34 35.18 -32.58
CA HIS A 477 10.64 35.92 -33.80
C HIS A 477 10.96 37.37 -33.49
N LYS A 478 11.88 37.95 -34.26
CA LYS A 478 12.20 39.37 -34.15
C LYS A 478 11.07 40.26 -34.69
N LEU A 479 10.80 41.35 -33.98
CA LEU A 479 9.87 42.38 -34.41
C LEU A 479 10.61 43.51 -35.11
N GLY A 480 10.00 43.99 -36.20
CA GLY A 480 10.45 45.12 -37.00
C GLY A 480 9.37 46.18 -37.09
N THR A 481 9.66 47.25 -37.83
CA THR A 481 8.69 48.29 -38.13
C THR A 481 8.60 48.51 -39.63
N VAL A 482 7.38 48.72 -40.13
CA VAL A 482 7.12 49.07 -41.52
C VAL A 482 6.21 50.29 -41.58
N THR A 483 6.53 51.22 -42.49
CA THR A 483 5.70 52.39 -42.74
C THR A 483 4.68 52.05 -43.82
N GLU A 484 3.40 52.11 -43.48
CA GLU A 484 2.30 52.02 -44.43
C GLU A 484 1.84 53.44 -44.80
N THR A 485 1.62 53.69 -46.10
CA THR A 485 1.12 54.98 -46.60
C THR A 485 -0.19 54.81 -47.34
N LYS A 486 -1.08 55.78 -47.21
CA LYS A 486 -2.32 55.88 -47.98
C LYS A 486 -2.45 57.29 -48.53
N THR A 487 -2.84 57.40 -49.79
CA THR A 487 -3.14 58.68 -50.41
C THR A 487 -4.64 58.88 -50.46
N ILE A 488 -5.11 59.95 -49.82
CA ILE A 488 -6.50 60.39 -49.84
C ILE A 488 -6.58 61.57 -50.81
N THR A 489 -7.44 61.47 -51.82
CA THR A 489 -7.58 62.51 -52.84
C THR A 489 -8.87 63.28 -52.64
N ARG A 490 -8.78 64.61 -52.52
CA ARG A 490 -9.94 65.50 -52.62
C ARG A 490 -10.14 65.90 -54.07
N THR A 491 -11.35 65.72 -54.59
CA THR A 491 -11.73 66.15 -55.94
C THR A 491 -12.74 67.29 -55.88
N ILE A 492 -12.44 68.37 -56.59
CA ILE A 492 -13.28 69.54 -56.72
C ILE A 492 -13.90 69.53 -58.10
N HIS A 493 -15.21 69.32 -58.15
CA HIS A 493 -16.00 69.39 -59.37
C HIS A 493 -16.58 70.79 -59.55
N TYR A 494 -16.54 71.32 -60.76
CA TYR A 494 -17.21 72.56 -61.13
C TYR A 494 -18.39 72.23 -62.04
N VAL A 495 -19.62 72.45 -61.57
CA VAL A 495 -20.84 72.06 -62.30
C VAL A 495 -21.85 73.20 -62.39
N ASP A 496 -22.67 73.18 -63.44
CA ASP A 496 -23.82 74.06 -63.55
C ASP A 496 -24.92 73.65 -62.57
N LYS A 497 -25.47 74.62 -61.82
CA LYS A 497 -26.44 74.37 -60.75
C LYS A 497 -27.76 73.75 -61.25
N VAL A 498 -28.18 74.06 -62.47
CA VAL A 498 -29.50 73.69 -63.00
C VAL A 498 -29.44 72.34 -63.74
N THR A 499 -28.39 72.15 -64.53
CA THR A 499 -28.23 71.00 -65.44
C THR A 499 -27.30 69.93 -64.88
N GLY A 500 -26.43 70.28 -63.92
CA GLY A 500 -25.39 69.39 -63.40
C GLY A 500 -24.23 69.15 -64.37
N ALA A 501 -24.20 69.84 -65.52
CA ALA A 501 -23.14 69.69 -66.50
C ALA A 501 -21.81 70.23 -65.97
N THR A 502 -20.70 69.52 -66.22
CA THR A 502 -19.36 69.98 -65.87
C THR A 502 -19.01 71.26 -66.64
N ILE A 503 -18.70 72.35 -65.93
CA ILE A 503 -18.39 73.66 -66.52
C ILE A 503 -16.89 73.98 -66.51
N LYS A 504 -16.10 73.24 -65.71
CA LYS A 504 -14.64 73.28 -65.72
C LYS A 504 -14.10 71.92 -65.29
N SER A 505 -12.94 71.54 -65.81
CA SER A 505 -12.24 70.32 -65.41
C SER A 505 -12.01 70.26 -63.91
N ASP A 506 -12.16 69.05 -63.35
CA ASP A 506 -11.97 68.79 -61.93
C ASP A 506 -10.55 69.13 -61.47
N VAL A 507 -10.43 69.58 -60.21
CA VAL A 507 -9.14 69.74 -59.53
C VAL A 507 -9.00 68.65 -58.49
N THR A 508 -7.95 67.84 -58.59
CA THR A 508 -7.63 66.79 -57.63
C THR A 508 -6.44 67.21 -56.75
N ILE A 509 -6.57 67.01 -55.44
CA ILE A 509 -5.56 67.39 -54.45
C ILE A 509 -5.29 66.17 -53.55
N PRO A 510 -4.19 65.46 -53.76
CA PRO A 510 -3.83 64.31 -52.93
C PRO A 510 -3.21 64.76 -51.61
N VAL A 511 -3.50 64.02 -50.53
CA VAL A 511 -2.80 64.10 -49.25
C VAL A 511 -2.40 62.69 -48.85
N THR A 512 -1.11 62.49 -48.58
CA THR A 512 -0.58 61.20 -48.14
C THR A 512 -0.49 61.19 -46.62
N ILE A 513 -1.19 60.24 -46.00
CA ILE A 513 -1.07 59.92 -44.58
C ILE A 513 -0.29 58.63 -44.42
N SER A 514 0.32 58.43 -43.25
CA SER A 514 1.15 57.26 -42.95
C SER A 514 0.90 56.75 -41.54
N ARG A 515 1.13 55.45 -41.31
CA ARG A 515 1.25 54.84 -39.98
C ARG A 515 2.47 53.94 -39.93
N THR A 516 3.04 53.77 -38.74
CA THR A 516 4.14 52.83 -38.50
C THR A 516 3.60 51.60 -37.80
N ASN A 517 3.57 50.47 -38.51
CA ASN A 517 3.13 49.20 -37.96
C ASN A 517 4.32 48.41 -37.42
N THR A 518 4.11 47.66 -36.34
CA THR A 518 5.04 46.61 -35.90
C THR A 518 4.73 45.34 -36.65
N VAL A 519 5.76 44.68 -37.18
CA VAL A 519 5.64 43.46 -37.97
C VAL A 519 6.54 42.36 -37.43
N ASP A 520 6.12 41.12 -37.56
CA ASP A 520 7.00 39.95 -37.44
C ASP A 520 7.94 39.95 -38.66
N THR A 521 9.27 40.02 -38.43
CA THR A 521 10.23 40.09 -39.54
C THR A 521 10.44 38.76 -40.26
N VAL A 522 9.98 37.65 -39.68
CA VAL A 522 10.09 36.30 -40.25
C VAL A 522 8.90 36.01 -41.16
N THR A 523 7.66 36.28 -40.70
CA THR A 523 6.45 36.01 -41.50
C THR A 523 5.99 37.20 -42.33
N GLY A 524 6.35 38.42 -41.93
CA GLY A 524 5.84 39.67 -42.51
C GLY A 524 4.46 40.08 -41.99
N ASP A 525 3.90 39.33 -41.02
CA ASP A 525 2.59 39.61 -40.46
C ASP A 525 2.60 40.91 -39.64
N VAL A 526 1.52 41.67 -39.73
CA VAL A 526 1.34 42.89 -38.93
C VAL A 526 0.90 42.50 -37.53
N GLU A 527 1.75 42.83 -36.56
CA GLU A 527 1.57 42.45 -35.17
C GLU A 527 0.84 43.52 -34.36
N THR A 528 1.11 44.78 -34.67
CA THR A 528 0.39 45.90 -34.08
C THR A 528 0.36 47.03 -35.09
N GLU A 529 -0.85 47.50 -35.40
CA GLU A 529 -1.02 48.63 -36.30
C GLU A 529 -0.72 49.95 -35.59
N GLY A 530 0.02 50.83 -36.26
CA GLY A 530 0.24 52.19 -35.78
C GLY A 530 -0.99 53.07 -35.99
N THR A 531 -0.98 54.23 -35.32
CA THR A 531 -1.97 55.28 -35.57
C THR A 531 -1.67 55.99 -36.88
N TRP A 532 -2.69 56.20 -37.71
CA TRP A 532 -2.58 57.03 -38.91
C TRP A 532 -2.27 58.48 -38.55
N SER A 533 -1.35 59.10 -39.30
CA SER A 533 -1.15 60.54 -39.27
C SER A 533 -2.37 61.27 -39.82
N THR A 534 -2.50 62.55 -39.45
CA THR A 534 -3.54 63.42 -39.99
C THR A 534 -3.03 64.15 -41.24
N GLY A 535 -3.97 64.42 -42.14
CA GLY A 535 -3.73 65.19 -43.36
C GLY A 535 -4.63 66.43 -43.38
N SER A 536 -4.17 67.50 -44.02
CA SER A 536 -4.97 68.71 -44.24
C SER A 536 -4.88 69.11 -45.70
N TRP A 537 -6.00 69.58 -46.24
CA TRP A 537 -6.03 70.19 -47.56
C TRP A 537 -6.16 71.70 -47.43
N ASP A 538 -5.28 72.43 -48.12
CA ASP A 538 -5.37 73.89 -48.17
C ASP A 538 -6.69 74.35 -48.82
N ALA A 539 -7.09 75.57 -48.48
CA ALA A 539 -8.27 76.19 -49.09
C ALA A 539 -8.04 76.41 -50.59
N VAL A 540 -9.02 76.05 -51.42
CA VAL A 540 -8.95 76.25 -52.88
C VAL A 540 -9.69 77.51 -53.26
N THR A 541 -8.98 78.43 -53.89
CA THR A 541 -9.57 79.65 -54.45
C THR A 541 -10.46 79.29 -55.63
N ILE A 542 -11.75 79.63 -55.55
CA ILE A 542 -12.70 79.40 -56.65
C ILE A 542 -12.34 80.34 -57.81
N PRO A 543 -12.03 79.80 -58.99
CA PRO A 543 -11.71 80.61 -60.16
C PRO A 543 -12.96 81.33 -60.67
N ASN A 544 -12.80 82.54 -61.21
CA ASN A 544 -13.88 83.22 -61.93
C ASN A 544 -14.13 82.49 -63.27
N ILE A 545 -15.33 81.92 -63.45
CA ILE A 545 -15.75 81.23 -64.67
C ILE A 545 -16.72 82.15 -65.41
N THR A 546 -16.36 82.58 -66.62
CA THR A 546 -17.16 83.50 -67.44
C THR A 546 -18.59 82.97 -67.63
N ASN A 547 -19.59 83.84 -67.41
CA ASN A 547 -21.03 83.55 -67.42
C ASN A 547 -21.58 82.77 -66.21
N TYR A 548 -20.77 82.51 -65.19
CA TYR A 548 -21.19 81.87 -63.93
C TYR A 548 -20.88 82.77 -62.74
N VAL A 549 -21.76 82.78 -61.74
CA VAL A 549 -21.56 83.48 -60.46
C VAL A 549 -21.04 82.49 -59.42
N SER A 550 -20.15 82.94 -58.53
CA SER A 550 -19.58 82.09 -57.49
C SER A 550 -20.67 81.52 -56.55
N PRO A 551 -20.52 80.28 -56.05
CA PRO A 551 -21.45 79.69 -55.08
C PRO A 551 -21.56 80.56 -53.82
N THR A 552 -22.78 80.68 -53.30
CA THR A 552 -23.10 81.48 -52.09
C THR A 552 -23.21 80.63 -50.82
N GLU A 553 -23.13 79.30 -50.94
CA GLU A 553 -23.21 78.33 -49.84
C GLU A 553 -21.95 77.47 -49.79
N ALA A 554 -21.62 76.96 -48.60
CA ALA A 554 -20.47 76.08 -48.41
C ALA A 554 -20.71 74.73 -49.13
N PRO A 555 -19.65 74.06 -49.63
CA PRO A 555 -19.80 72.81 -50.37
C PRO A 555 -20.34 71.70 -49.47
N GLU A 556 -21.23 70.87 -50.02
CA GLU A 556 -21.62 69.63 -49.37
C GLU A 556 -20.44 68.65 -49.35
N GLY A 557 -19.93 68.32 -48.16
CA GLY A 557 -18.90 67.31 -47.98
C GLY A 557 -19.49 65.97 -47.59
N SER A 558 -19.27 64.93 -48.39
CA SER A 558 -19.57 63.54 -48.00
C SER A 558 -18.38 62.95 -47.24
N GLY A 559 -18.55 62.66 -45.95
CA GLY A 559 -17.52 62.00 -45.14
C GLY A 559 -17.30 60.55 -45.56
N GLY A 560 -16.14 60.27 -46.17
CA GLY A 560 -15.69 58.94 -46.60
C GLY A 560 -14.30 59.01 -47.23
N SER A 561 -13.68 57.86 -47.52
CA SER A 561 -12.32 57.74 -48.09
C SER A 561 -12.09 58.46 -49.44
N ASN A 562 -13.16 58.94 -50.07
CA ASN A 562 -13.14 59.93 -51.14
C ASN A 562 -13.97 61.15 -50.70
N CYS A 563 -13.30 62.21 -50.25
CA CYS A 563 -13.95 63.48 -49.95
C CYS A 563 -14.16 64.25 -51.26
N ASN A 564 -15.38 64.20 -51.78
CA ASN A 564 -15.79 64.98 -52.94
C ASN A 564 -16.42 66.29 -52.49
N SER A 565 -16.02 67.39 -53.13
CA SER A 565 -16.64 68.70 -52.97
C SER A 565 -17.12 69.19 -54.32
N ARG A 566 -18.40 69.56 -54.42
CA ARG A 566 -19.01 70.12 -55.63
C ARG A 566 -19.18 71.62 -55.45
N TYR A 567 -18.77 72.38 -56.45
CA TYR A 567 -18.87 73.83 -56.52
C TYR A 567 -19.61 74.26 -57.78
#